data_AF-A0ABD0R1T9-F1
#
_entry.id   AF-A0ABD0R1T9-F1
#
_cell.length_a   1.000
_cell.length_b   1.000
_cell.length_c   1.000
_cell.angle_alpha   90.00
_cell.angle_beta   90.00
_cell.angle_gamma   90.00
#
_symmetry.space_group_name_H-M   'P 1'
#
loop_
_entity.id
_entity.type
_entity.pdbx_description
1 polymer ?
#
loop_
_entity_poly.entity_id
_entity_poly.type
_entity_poly.pdbx_seq_one_letter_code
_entity_poly.pdbx_strand_id
1 'polypeptide(L)'
;EDRIYRHLEPALAFQLELNRMRNFALTAIPCANHKMHLYLGAARVEVGTEVTDYRFFVRAIIRHSDLVTKEASFEYLHNEAERLLLEAMDELEVAFNNTTVRTDCNHIFLNFVPTVIMDPSKIEESVRSMVMRYGSRLWKLRVLQAELKINIRLTPTGKQIPIRLFLTNESGYYLDISLYKEVTDSRTGQVGHKDRQ
;
A
#
# COMPACT_ATOMS: atom_id res chain seq x y z
N GLU A 1 15.36 17.28 12.16
CA GLU A 1 14.20 16.90 11.34
C GLU A 1 14.39 15.45 10.93
N ASP A 2 13.40 14.59 11.19
CA ASP A 2 13.50 13.15 10.93
C ASP A 2 13.33 12.90 9.42
N ARG A 3 14.34 12.28 8.78
CA ARG A 3 14.39 12.08 7.32
C ARG A 3 13.25 11.16 6.83
N ILE A 4 12.67 10.36 7.71
CA ILE A 4 11.60 9.41 7.41
C ILE A 4 10.28 10.11 7.03
N TYR A 5 10.03 11.30 7.59
CA TYR A 5 8.80 12.06 7.40
C TYR A 5 8.96 13.27 6.47
N ARG A 6 10.05 13.36 5.71
CA ARG A 6 10.27 14.48 4.79
C ARG A 6 9.12 14.57 3.78
N HIS A 7 8.63 15.78 3.53
CA HIS A 7 7.47 16.08 2.67
C HIS A 7 6.12 15.52 3.17
N LEU A 8 6.07 15.05 4.42
CA LEU A 8 4.85 14.60 5.08
C LEU A 8 4.57 15.49 6.29
N GLU A 9 3.36 16.03 6.36
CA GLU A 9 2.91 16.68 7.58
C GLU A 9 2.93 15.66 8.74
N PRO A 10 3.59 15.95 9.88
CA PRO A 10 3.74 14.98 10.97
C PRO A 10 2.41 14.40 11.46
N ALA A 11 1.34 15.21 11.43
CA ALA A 11 -0.01 14.79 11.79
C ALA A 11 -0.59 13.72 10.86
N LEU A 12 -0.09 13.58 9.63
CA LEU A 12 -0.56 12.62 8.62
C LEU A 12 0.33 11.37 8.52
N ALA A 13 1.46 11.36 9.24
CA ALA A 13 2.42 10.26 9.20
C ALA A 13 1.85 8.89 9.57
N PHE A 14 0.85 8.86 10.44
CA PHE A 14 0.17 7.63 10.83
C PHE A 14 -0.53 6.93 9.65
N GLN A 15 -0.92 7.67 8.60
CA GLN A 15 -1.61 7.14 7.43
C GLN A 15 -0.70 6.28 6.53
N LEU A 16 0.63 6.39 6.68
CA LEU A 16 1.59 5.52 6.00
C LEU A 16 1.83 4.19 6.73
N GLU A 17 1.32 4.06 7.96
CA GLU A 17 1.41 2.86 8.79
C GLU A 17 2.84 2.31 8.98
N LEU A 18 3.83 3.21 9.14
CA LEU A 18 5.25 2.84 9.27
C LEU A 18 5.52 1.86 10.42
N ASN A 19 4.69 1.86 11.46
CA ASN A 19 4.75 0.90 12.57
C ASN A 19 4.67 -0.56 12.12
N ARG A 20 4.04 -0.85 10.98
CA ARG A 20 3.96 -2.21 10.42
C ARG A 20 5.29 -2.70 9.83
N MET A 21 6.25 -1.79 9.67
CA MET A 21 7.61 -2.07 9.21
C MET A 21 8.64 -1.97 10.34
N ARG A 22 8.21 -1.96 11.61
CA ARG A 22 9.10 -1.79 12.78
C ARG A 22 10.24 -2.81 12.88
N ASN A 23 10.07 -3.98 12.27
CA ASN A 23 11.08 -5.04 12.21
C ASN A 23 12.23 -4.71 11.23
N PHE A 24 12.14 -3.59 10.51
CA PHE A 24 13.17 -3.10 9.60
C PHE A 24 13.75 -1.78 10.11
N ALA A 25 15.04 -1.56 9.86
CA ALA A 25 15.67 -0.26 9.89
C ALA A 25 15.42 0.43 8.54
N LEU A 26 14.64 1.51 8.56
CA LEU A 26 14.18 2.19 7.33
C LEU A 26 15.11 3.34 6.96
N THR A 27 15.45 3.41 5.67
CA THR A 27 16.12 4.55 5.05
C THR A 27 15.20 5.12 3.97
N ALA A 28 14.82 6.39 4.07
CA ALA A 28 14.01 7.05 3.06
C ALA A 28 14.82 7.23 1.77
N ILE A 29 14.25 6.81 0.63
CA ILE A 29 14.79 7.00 -0.71
C ILE A 29 14.06 8.19 -1.34
N PRO A 30 14.77 9.21 -1.84
CA PRO A 30 14.15 10.31 -2.54
C PRO A 30 13.38 9.82 -3.78
N CYS A 31 12.14 10.27 -3.93
CA CYS A 31 11.31 10.06 -5.11
C CYS A 31 11.05 11.38 -5.82
N ALA A 32 10.86 11.33 -7.14
CA ALA A 32 10.39 12.49 -7.89
C ALA A 32 8.91 12.78 -7.56
N ASN A 33 8.13 11.74 -7.31
CA ASN A 33 6.74 11.86 -6.91
C ASN A 33 6.57 12.11 -5.41
N HIS A 34 6.25 13.35 -5.03
CA HIS A 34 6.04 13.75 -3.63
C HIS A 34 4.82 13.12 -2.95
N LYS A 35 3.92 12.45 -3.69
CA LYS A 35 2.82 11.69 -3.09
C LYS A 35 3.26 10.31 -2.58
N MET A 36 4.50 9.92 -2.89
CA MET A 36 5.04 8.60 -2.63
C MET A 36 6.18 8.69 -1.63
N HIS A 37 6.20 7.72 -0.72
CA HIS A 37 7.26 7.54 0.25
C HIS A 37 7.87 6.17 0.03
N LEU A 38 9.08 6.16 -0.53
CA LEU A 38 9.85 4.96 -0.75
C LEU A 38 10.89 4.80 0.37
N TYR A 39 10.95 3.60 0.93
CA TYR A 39 11.91 3.24 1.95
C TYR A 39 12.68 1.99 1.55
N LEU A 40 14.00 2.00 1.73
CA LEU A 40 14.79 0.78 1.81
C LEU A 40 14.81 0.31 3.27
N GLY A 41 14.25 -0.86 3.52
CA GLY A 41 14.26 -1.49 4.83
C GLY A 41 15.31 -2.60 4.90
N ALA A 42 16.18 -2.52 5.90
CA ALA A 42 17.11 -3.58 6.27
C ALA A 42 16.54 -4.32 7.48
N ALA A 43 16.37 -5.65 7.42
CA ALA A 43 15.82 -6.40 8.54
C ALA A 43 16.67 -6.20 9.81
N ARG A 44 16.00 -5.99 10.95
CA ARG A 44 16.68 -5.90 12.25
C ARG A 44 17.09 -7.30 12.68
N VAL A 45 18.39 -7.51 12.77
CA VAL A 45 19.02 -8.78 13.20
C VAL A 45 19.81 -8.58 14.49
N GLU A 46 20.22 -9.68 15.12
CA GLU A 46 21.09 -9.63 16.31
C GLU A 46 22.43 -8.97 16.00
N VAL A 47 23.01 -8.32 17.00
CA VAL A 47 24.30 -7.61 16.86
C VAL A 47 25.39 -8.60 16.42
N GLY A 48 26.09 -8.27 15.34
CA GLY A 48 27.13 -9.12 14.75
C GLY A 48 26.64 -10.07 13.66
N THR A 49 25.34 -10.13 13.39
CA THR A 49 24.78 -10.88 12.25
C THR A 49 24.73 -9.99 11.00
N GLU A 50 25.10 -10.54 9.86
CA GLU A 50 24.95 -9.85 8.57
C GLU A 50 23.47 -9.75 8.18
N VAL A 51 23.05 -8.57 7.72
CA VAL A 51 21.68 -8.38 7.21
C VAL A 51 21.61 -8.88 5.78
N THR A 52 20.75 -9.86 5.54
CA THR A 52 20.50 -10.43 4.20
C THR A 52 19.13 -10.06 3.64
N ASP A 53 18.15 -9.75 4.50
CA ASP A 53 16.78 -9.39 4.10
C ASP A 53 16.66 -7.88 3.94
N TYR A 54 16.68 -7.44 2.69
CA TYR A 54 16.41 -6.06 2.28
C TYR A 54 15.13 -6.01 1.45
N ARG A 55 14.29 -5.03 1.74
CA ARG A 55 13.03 -4.82 1.03
C ARG A 55 12.81 -3.35 0.75
N PHE A 56 12.27 -3.07 -0.42
CA PHE A 56 11.64 -1.79 -0.68
C PHE A 56 10.22 -1.78 -0.15
N PHE A 57 9.86 -0.66 0.48
CA PHE A 57 8.51 -0.36 0.92
C PHE A 57 8.06 0.94 0.26
N VAL A 58 7.09 0.85 -0.64
CA VAL A 58 6.40 2.01 -1.20
C VAL A 58 5.13 2.26 -0.38
N ARG A 59 4.97 3.48 0.13
CA ARG A 59 3.78 3.93 0.83
C ARG A 59 3.22 5.17 0.12
N ALA A 60 1.96 5.15 -0.28
CA ALA A 60 1.31 6.33 -0.89
C ALA A 60 -0.08 6.58 -0.30
N ILE A 61 -0.44 7.86 -0.19
CA ILE A 61 -1.75 8.31 0.30
C ILE A 61 -2.52 8.92 -0.86
N ILE A 62 -3.64 8.31 -1.22
CA ILE A 62 -4.54 8.77 -2.27
C ILE A 62 -5.58 9.67 -1.62
N ARG A 63 -5.62 10.92 -2.05
CA ARG A 63 -6.59 11.93 -1.62
C ARG A 63 -7.36 12.41 -2.83
N HIS A 64 -8.60 12.86 -2.61
CA HIS A 64 -9.32 13.59 -3.65
C HIS A 64 -8.52 14.85 -4.01
N SER A 65 -8.43 15.17 -5.30
CA SER A 65 -8.34 16.57 -5.71
C SER A 65 -9.66 17.23 -5.29
N ASP A 66 -9.61 18.44 -4.72
CA ASP A 66 -10.72 19.11 -4.02
C ASP A 66 -12.00 19.39 -4.87
N LEU A 67 -12.15 18.82 -6.06
CA LEU A 67 -13.12 19.23 -7.09
C LEU A 67 -13.91 18.09 -7.79
N VAL A 68 -13.88 16.82 -7.32
CA VAL A 68 -14.65 15.73 -7.96
C VAL A 68 -15.94 15.41 -7.20
N THR A 69 -17.08 15.44 -7.90
CA THR A 69 -18.41 15.11 -7.36
C THR A 69 -18.54 13.62 -6.97
N LYS A 70 -19.37 13.35 -5.95
CA LYS A 70 -19.48 12.06 -5.23
C LYS A 70 -19.95 10.87 -6.07
N GLU A 71 -20.53 11.08 -7.25
CA GLU A 71 -21.13 10.03 -8.07
C GLU A 71 -20.14 9.35 -9.06
N ALA A 72 -18.96 9.93 -9.34
CA ALA A 72 -17.94 9.38 -10.27
C ALA A 72 -16.95 8.38 -9.64
N SER A 73 -17.36 7.68 -8.58
CA SER A 73 -16.45 7.26 -7.51
C SER A 73 -15.67 5.95 -7.75
N PHE A 74 -16.15 5.03 -8.60
CA PHE A 74 -15.41 3.80 -8.95
C PHE A 74 -14.35 4.04 -10.02
N GLU A 75 -14.71 4.69 -11.13
CA GLU A 75 -13.80 4.92 -12.24
C GLU A 75 -12.63 5.82 -11.83
N TYR A 76 -12.92 6.88 -11.06
CA TYR A 76 -11.87 7.69 -10.43
C TYR A 76 -10.93 6.84 -9.58
N LEU A 77 -11.48 6.00 -8.70
CA LEU A 77 -10.67 5.14 -7.83
C LEU A 77 -9.80 4.18 -8.63
N HIS A 78 -10.37 3.54 -9.65
CA HIS A 78 -9.63 2.62 -10.52
C HIS A 78 -8.48 3.34 -11.22
N ASN A 79 -8.75 4.46 -11.88
CA ASN A 79 -7.76 5.21 -12.64
C ASN A 79 -6.66 5.80 -11.73
N GLU A 80 -7.02 6.30 -10.55
CA GLU A 80 -6.05 6.82 -9.58
C GLU A 80 -5.19 5.72 -8.95
N ALA A 81 -5.81 4.59 -8.58
CA ALA A 81 -5.07 3.45 -8.05
C ALA A 81 -4.12 2.86 -9.10
N GLU A 82 -4.57 2.73 -10.35
CA GLU A 82 -3.76 2.25 -11.46
C GLU A 82 -2.60 3.20 -11.75
N ARG A 83 -2.87 4.51 -11.85
CA ARG A 83 -1.82 5.52 -12.05
C ARG A 83 -0.76 5.45 -10.95
N LEU A 84 -1.17 5.43 -9.68
CA LEU A 84 -0.22 5.38 -8.56
C LEU A 84 0.53 4.05 -8.48
N LEU A 85 -0.07 2.94 -8.92
CA LEU A 85 0.63 1.66 -9.02
C LEU A 85 1.72 1.71 -10.10
N LEU A 86 1.44 2.32 -11.25
CA LEU A 86 2.43 2.52 -12.30
C LEU A 86 3.58 3.42 -11.83
N GLU A 87 3.24 4.57 -11.22
CA GLU A 87 4.23 5.50 -10.63
C GLU A 87 5.06 4.81 -9.54
N ALA A 88 4.46 3.92 -8.73
CA ALA A 88 5.18 3.10 -7.74
C ALA A 88 6.19 2.18 -8.38
N MET A 89 5.81 1.50 -9.46
CA MET A 89 6.70 0.60 -10.18
C MET A 89 7.85 1.35 -10.83
N ASP A 90 7.61 2.56 -11.36
CA ASP A 90 8.63 3.39 -11.98
C ASP A 90 9.66 3.89 -10.94
N GLU A 91 9.19 4.40 -9.79
CA GLU A 91 10.07 4.81 -8.68
C GLU A 91 10.86 3.62 -8.10
N LEU A 92 10.22 2.45 -8.00
CA LEU A 92 10.91 1.22 -7.61
C LEU A 92 11.98 0.80 -8.61
N GLU A 93 11.70 0.90 -9.91
CA GLU A 93 12.66 0.55 -10.96
C GLU A 93 13.89 1.46 -10.91
N VAL A 94 13.70 2.76 -10.67
CA VAL A 94 14.79 3.71 -10.44
C VAL A 94 15.59 3.35 -9.19
N ALA A 95 14.93 3.05 -8.07
CA ALA A 95 15.61 2.70 -6.83
C ALA A 95 16.35 1.36 -6.92
N PHE A 96 15.76 0.38 -7.61
CA PHE A 96 16.35 -0.94 -7.86
C PHE A 96 17.65 -0.82 -8.64
N ASN A 97 17.72 0.06 -9.63
CA ASN A 97 18.93 0.30 -10.43
C ASN A 97 20.01 1.12 -9.70
N ASN A 98 19.64 1.86 -8.66
CA ASN A 98 20.56 2.74 -7.92
C ASN A 98 20.98 2.18 -6.54
N THR A 99 20.55 0.95 -6.22
CA THR A 99 20.84 0.31 -4.93
C THR A 99 21.87 -0.80 -5.10
N THR A 100 22.82 -0.88 -4.17
CA THR A 100 23.91 -1.89 -4.20
C THR A 100 23.53 -3.22 -3.55
N VAL A 101 22.48 -3.22 -2.72
CA VAL A 101 21.97 -4.42 -2.06
C VAL A 101 20.86 -5.08 -2.88
N ARG A 102 20.84 -6.41 -2.88
CA ARG A 102 19.75 -7.16 -3.49
C ARG A 102 18.51 -7.05 -2.61
N THR A 103 17.38 -6.69 -3.21
CA THR A 103 16.07 -6.68 -2.54
C THR A 103 15.21 -7.86 -2.98
N ASP A 104 14.34 -8.32 -2.08
CA ASP A 104 13.30 -9.30 -2.36
C ASP A 104 12.06 -9.00 -1.50
N CYS A 105 10.92 -9.64 -1.79
CA CYS A 105 9.69 -9.44 -1.02
C CYS A 105 9.27 -7.97 -0.87
N ASN A 106 9.47 -7.16 -1.91
CA ASN A 106 9.13 -5.75 -1.92
C ASN A 106 7.63 -5.55 -1.69
N HIS A 107 7.27 -4.43 -1.07
CA HIS A 107 5.93 -4.15 -0.59
C HIS A 107 5.40 -2.83 -1.13
N ILE A 108 4.17 -2.84 -1.64
CA ILE A 108 3.43 -1.62 -2.02
C ILE A 108 2.20 -1.48 -1.13
N PHE A 109 2.03 -0.32 -0.51
CA PHE A 109 0.82 0.03 0.22
C PHE A 109 0.23 1.35 -0.26
N LEU A 110 -1.04 1.27 -0.64
CA LEU A 110 -1.84 2.40 -1.08
C LEU A 110 -2.95 2.65 -0.06
N ASN A 111 -3.01 3.88 0.47
CA ASN A 111 -4.06 4.29 1.39
C ASN A 111 -5.01 5.28 0.72
N PHE A 112 -6.16 4.79 0.30
CA PHE A 112 -7.23 5.59 -0.27
C PHE A 112 -8.09 6.21 0.83
N VAL A 113 -7.81 7.48 1.12
CA VAL A 113 -8.45 8.20 2.23
C VAL A 113 -9.93 8.52 1.95
N PRO A 114 -10.32 8.97 0.74
CA PRO A 114 -11.72 9.30 0.49
C PRO A 114 -12.66 8.10 0.67
N THR A 115 -13.88 8.38 1.11
CA THR A 115 -14.91 7.35 1.24
C THR A 115 -15.72 7.25 -0.04
N VAL A 116 -15.82 6.04 -0.58
CA VAL A 116 -16.47 5.76 -1.87
C VAL A 116 -17.73 4.92 -1.68
N ILE A 117 -18.78 5.17 -2.46
CA ILE A 117 -20.00 4.34 -2.43
C ILE A 117 -19.80 3.16 -3.38
N MET A 118 -19.62 1.94 -2.85
CA MET A 118 -19.24 0.77 -3.65
C MET A 118 -19.53 -0.56 -2.94
N ASP A 119 -19.80 -1.60 -3.72
CA ASP A 119 -19.76 -2.99 -3.23
C ASP A 119 -18.29 -3.45 -3.10
N PRO A 120 -17.89 -4.08 -1.98
CA PRO A 120 -16.52 -4.59 -1.83
C PRO A 120 -16.07 -5.56 -2.93
N SER A 121 -16.99 -6.30 -3.58
CA SER A 121 -16.66 -7.22 -4.69
C SER A 121 -16.05 -6.49 -5.90
N LYS A 122 -16.48 -5.25 -6.18
CA LYS A 122 -15.92 -4.44 -7.28
C LYS A 122 -14.47 -4.05 -7.05
N ILE A 123 -14.07 -3.87 -5.78
CA ILE A 123 -12.68 -3.56 -5.41
C ILE A 123 -11.80 -4.76 -5.76
N GLU A 124 -12.23 -5.96 -5.35
CA GLU A 124 -11.50 -7.19 -5.58
C GLU A 124 -11.34 -7.50 -7.08
N GLU A 125 -12.41 -7.35 -7.86
CA GLU A 125 -12.39 -7.51 -9.32
C GLU A 125 -11.44 -6.51 -9.99
N SER A 126 -11.54 -5.23 -9.62
CA SER A 126 -10.69 -4.16 -10.14
C SER A 126 -9.21 -4.42 -9.86
N VAL A 127 -8.88 -4.77 -8.61
CA VAL A 127 -7.50 -5.04 -8.19
C VAL A 127 -6.96 -6.31 -8.86
N ARG A 128 -7.77 -7.37 -8.95
CA ARG A 128 -7.39 -8.59 -9.68
C ARG A 128 -7.02 -8.29 -11.12
N SER A 129 -7.84 -7.49 -11.81
CA SER A 129 -7.59 -7.09 -13.21
C SER A 129 -6.26 -6.33 -13.35
N MET A 130 -5.99 -5.37 -12.46
CA MET A 130 -4.72 -4.62 -12.47
C MET A 130 -3.51 -5.53 -12.24
N VAL A 131 -3.58 -6.47 -11.30
CA VAL A 131 -2.45 -7.36 -11.01
C VAL A 131 -2.22 -8.35 -12.16
N MET A 132 -3.27 -8.86 -12.78
CA MET A 132 -3.12 -9.72 -13.96
C MET A 132 -2.52 -8.97 -15.14
N ARG A 133 -2.86 -7.69 -15.31
CA ARG A 133 -2.31 -6.82 -16.37
C ARG A 133 -0.83 -6.49 -16.15
N TYR A 134 -0.43 -6.21 -14.92
CA TYR A 134 0.93 -5.73 -14.59
C TYR A 134 1.83 -6.74 -13.86
N GLY A 135 1.36 -7.98 -13.69
CA GLY A 135 2.02 -9.01 -12.87
C GLY A 135 3.47 -9.30 -13.27
N SER A 136 3.78 -9.22 -14.56
CA SER A 136 5.16 -9.42 -15.05
C SER A 136 6.12 -8.32 -14.59
N ARG A 137 5.67 -7.06 -14.50
CA ARG A 137 6.47 -5.95 -13.95
C ARG A 137 6.62 -6.09 -12.44
N LEU A 138 5.52 -6.36 -11.74
CA LEU A 138 5.54 -6.57 -10.29
C LEU A 138 6.50 -7.72 -9.90
N TRP A 139 6.48 -8.82 -10.64
CA TRP A 139 7.40 -9.95 -10.43
C TRP A 139 8.86 -9.58 -10.65
N LYS A 140 9.18 -8.87 -11.74
CA LYS A 140 10.55 -8.39 -12.01
C LYS A 140 11.06 -7.47 -10.90
N LEU A 141 10.18 -6.62 -10.37
CA LEU A 141 10.45 -5.73 -9.26
C LEU A 141 10.40 -6.43 -7.88
N ARG A 142 10.23 -7.76 -7.85
CA ARG A 142 10.14 -8.57 -6.62
C ARG A 142 9.04 -8.10 -5.66
N VAL A 143 7.97 -7.50 -6.18
CA VAL A 143 6.80 -7.10 -5.38
C VAL A 143 5.95 -8.33 -5.13
N LEU A 144 6.16 -8.98 -3.98
CA LEU A 144 5.45 -10.20 -3.60
C LEU A 144 4.26 -9.92 -2.68
N GLN A 145 4.20 -8.72 -2.10
CA GLN A 145 3.11 -8.30 -1.24
C GLN A 145 2.64 -6.90 -1.63
N ALA A 146 1.32 -6.73 -1.69
CA ALA A 146 0.73 -5.40 -1.85
C ALA A 146 -0.52 -5.28 -0.98
N GLU A 147 -0.83 -4.04 -0.61
CA GLU A 147 -1.94 -3.75 0.28
C GLU A 147 -2.68 -2.49 -0.17
N LEU A 148 -4.00 -2.54 -0.10
CA LEU A 148 -4.87 -1.40 -0.35
C LEU A 148 -5.75 -1.19 0.88
N LYS A 149 -5.73 0.02 1.43
CA LYS A 149 -6.68 0.48 2.44
C LYS A 149 -7.66 1.45 1.79
N ILE A 150 -8.95 1.23 1.97
CA ILE A 150 -10.01 2.05 1.38
C ILE A 150 -11.19 2.15 2.33
N ASN A 151 -11.82 3.31 2.38
CA ASN A 151 -13.09 3.50 3.06
C ASN A 151 -14.25 3.40 2.07
N ILE A 152 -15.25 2.57 2.37
CA ILE A 152 -16.46 2.47 1.54
C ILE A 152 -17.75 2.72 2.30
N ARG A 153 -18.83 2.98 1.58
CA ARG A 153 -20.21 2.87 2.04
C ARG A 153 -21.01 2.05 1.04
N LEU A 154 -22.01 1.30 1.51
CA LEU A 154 -22.93 0.59 0.61
C LEU A 154 -24.02 1.52 0.04
N THR A 155 -24.32 2.62 0.74
CA THR A 155 -25.32 3.61 0.35
C THR A 155 -24.82 5.02 0.69
N PRO A 156 -25.37 6.09 0.09
CA PRO A 156 -24.93 7.47 0.37
C PRO A 156 -24.98 7.87 1.85
N THR A 157 -26.01 7.39 2.56
CA THR A 157 -26.25 7.63 3.99
C THR A 157 -25.72 6.50 4.88
N GLY A 158 -25.11 5.47 4.29
CA GLY A 158 -24.61 4.31 4.99
C GLY A 158 -23.42 4.61 5.90
N LYS A 159 -23.16 3.69 6.82
CA LYS A 159 -21.96 3.74 7.67
C LYS A 159 -20.71 3.50 6.82
N GLN A 160 -19.64 4.21 7.16
CA GLN A 160 -18.32 3.97 6.59
C GLN A 160 -17.78 2.62 7.05
N ILE A 161 -17.24 1.86 6.11
CA ILE A 161 -16.67 0.53 6.30
C ILE A 161 -15.21 0.62 5.81
N PRO A 162 -14.22 0.57 6.71
CA PRO A 162 -12.83 0.48 6.31
C PRO A 162 -12.55 -0.94 5.82
N ILE A 163 -12.05 -1.04 4.60
CA ILE A 163 -11.68 -2.28 3.92
C ILE A 163 -10.18 -2.27 3.72
N ARG A 164 -9.56 -3.41 4.02
CA ARG A 164 -8.16 -3.68 3.69
C ARG A 164 -8.08 -4.90 2.79
N LEU A 165 -7.42 -4.74 1.67
CA LEU A 165 -7.14 -5.81 0.72
C LEU A 165 -5.65 -6.12 0.80
N PHE A 166 -5.32 -7.40 0.93
CA PHE A 166 -3.96 -7.93 0.86
C PHE A 166 -3.80 -8.77 -0.40
N LEU A 167 -2.69 -8.55 -1.08
CA LEU A 167 -2.25 -9.34 -2.22
C LEU A 167 -0.96 -10.02 -1.85
N THR A 168 -0.91 -11.33 -2.04
CA THR A 168 0.31 -12.11 -1.82
C THR A 168 0.57 -12.99 -3.02
N ASN A 169 1.80 -12.95 -3.53
CA ASN A 169 2.26 -13.81 -4.62
C ASN A 169 3.57 -14.49 -4.22
N GLU A 170 3.48 -15.52 -3.38
CA GLU A 170 4.67 -16.21 -2.84
C GLU A 170 5.34 -17.13 -3.86
N SER A 171 4.58 -17.69 -4.80
CA SER A 171 5.06 -18.72 -5.75
C SER A 171 5.38 -18.17 -7.14
N GLY A 172 4.92 -16.97 -7.49
CA GLY A 172 4.97 -16.43 -8.85
C GLY A 172 3.87 -16.96 -9.78
N TYR A 173 3.10 -17.97 -9.34
CA TYR A 173 2.07 -18.63 -10.14
C TYR A 173 0.65 -18.42 -9.61
N TYR A 174 0.51 -18.24 -8.30
CA TYR A 174 -0.77 -18.04 -7.63
C TYR A 174 -0.82 -16.70 -6.91
N LEU A 175 -1.78 -15.88 -7.31
CA LEU A 175 -2.12 -14.65 -6.62
C LEU A 175 -3.20 -14.94 -5.58
N ASP A 176 -2.86 -14.79 -4.31
CA ASP A 176 -3.84 -14.75 -3.22
C ASP A 176 -4.33 -13.32 -3.01
N ILE A 177 -5.65 -13.16 -2.93
CA ILE A 177 -6.31 -11.88 -2.66
C ILE A 177 -7.22 -12.08 -1.45
N SER A 178 -6.87 -11.43 -0.35
CA SER A 178 -7.61 -11.50 0.89
C SER A 178 -8.22 -10.15 1.24
N LEU A 179 -9.54 -10.11 1.44
CA LEU A 179 -10.31 -8.90 1.71
C LEU A 179 -10.86 -8.90 3.14
N TYR A 180 -10.49 -7.90 3.92
CA TYR A 180 -10.89 -7.79 5.32
C TYR A 180 -11.61 -6.48 5.59
N LYS A 181 -12.53 -6.54 6.56
CA LYS A 181 -13.01 -5.34 7.23
C LYS A 181 -12.09 -5.02 8.40
N GLU A 182 -11.62 -3.78 8.48
CA GLU A 182 -10.92 -3.31 9.68
C GLU A 182 -11.94 -3.09 10.81
N VAL A 183 -11.67 -3.68 11.97
CA VAL A 183 -12.51 -3.56 13.16
C VAL A 183 -11.62 -3.11 14.31
N THR A 184 -11.99 -1.99 14.92
CA THR A 184 -11.35 -1.55 16.16
C THR A 184 -11.92 -2.35 17.32
N ASP A 185 -11.05 -3.05 18.04
CA ASP A 185 -11.38 -3.70 19.30
C ASP A 185 -11.77 -2.63 20.32
N SER A 186 -13.00 -2.70 20.82
CA SER A 186 -13.56 -1.73 21.76
C SER A 186 -12.89 -1.74 23.13
N ARG A 187 -12.18 -2.80 23.48
CA ARG A 187 -11.50 -2.96 24.77
C ARG A 187 -10.04 -2.54 24.72
N THR A 188 -9.35 -2.79 23.60
CA THR A 188 -7.91 -2.52 23.46
C THR A 188 -7.59 -1.31 22.60
N GLY A 189 -8.56 -0.79 21.85
CA GLY A 189 -8.35 0.26 20.85
C GLY A 189 -7.51 -0.20 19.64
N GLN A 190 -7.11 -1.48 19.60
CA GLN A 190 -6.32 -2.02 18.49
C GLN A 190 -7.21 -2.30 17.28
N VAL A 191 -6.71 -1.97 16.09
CA VAL A 191 -7.37 -2.29 14.84
C VAL A 191 -6.98 -3.71 14.42
N GLY A 192 -7.96 -4.60 14.33
CA GLY A 192 -7.82 -5.96 13.82
C GLY A 192 -8.54 -6.15 12.49
N HIS A 193 -8.38 -7.34 11.91
CA HIS A 193 -9.02 -7.76 10.66
C HIS A 193 -10.08 -8.81 10.94
N LYS A 194 -11.26 -8.67 10.33
CA LYS A 194 -12.29 -9.71 10.35
C LYS A 194 -12.61 -10.10 8.91
N ASP A 195 -12.60 -11.41 8.63
CA ASP A 195 -13.00 -11.96 7.35
C ASP A 195 -14.42 -11.54 6.99
N ARG A 196 -14.67 -11.41 5.69
CA ARG A 196 -16.02 -11.23 5.16
C ARG A 196 -16.79 -12.53 5.40
N GLN A 197 -17.71 -12.54 6.38
CA GLN A 197 -18.80 -13.53 6.41
C GLN A 197 -19.74 -13.28 5.24
#